data_AF-A0A7J7L096-F1
#
_entry.id   AF-A0A7J7L096-F1
#
_cell.length_a   1.000
_cell.length_b   1.000
_cell.length_c   1.000
_cell.angle_alpha   90.00
_cell.angle_beta   90.00
_cell.angle_gamma   90.00
#
_symmetry.space_group_name_H-M   'P 1'
#
loop_
_entity.id
_entity.type
_entity.pdbx_description
1 polymer ?
#
loop_
_entity_poly.entity_id
_entity_poly.type
_entity_poly.pdbx_seq_one_letter_code
_entity_poly.pdbx_strand_id
1 'polypeptide(L)' 'VVSFLKVLYHVHFDFQVYAEFEVYGGSLNLTGCYLYGGAPYHSQETSLKRGVDIAIGTPGRIKFIKVSCSRRG' A
#
# COMPACT_ATOMS: atom_id res chain seq x y z
N VAL A 1 5.72 -5.65 -13.77
CA VAL A 1 6.22 -4.27 -13.96
C VAL A 1 5.30 -3.36 -13.17
N VAL A 2 5.59 -2.76 -12.01
CA VAL A 2 6.71 -2.72 -11.07
C VAL A 2 6.10 -3.06 -9.70
N SER A 3 6.75 -3.86 -8.85
CA SER A 3 6.17 -4.34 -7.57
C SER A 3 7.12 -4.05 -6.42
N PHE A 4 7.35 -2.77 -6.09
CA PHE A 4 8.12 -2.40 -4.91
C PHE A 4 7.17 -2.30 -3.71
N LEU A 5 6.99 -3.42 -3.02
CA LEU A 5 6.40 -3.45 -1.69
C LEU A 5 7.45 -2.95 -0.69
N LYS A 6 7.38 -1.68 -0.29
CA LYS A 6 8.29 -1.15 0.74
C LYS A 6 7.66 -1.36 2.11
N VAL A 7 8.08 -2.44 2.76
CA VAL A 7 7.73 -2.76 4.14
C VAL A 7 8.56 -1.88 5.05
N LEU A 8 7.90 -1.07 5.87
CA LEU A 8 8.55 -0.25 6.90
C LEU A 8 7.98 -0.63 8.27
N TYR A 9 8.84 -0.60 9.29
CA TYR A 9 8.53 -1.12 10.64
C TYR A 9 7.92 -0.05 11.56
N HIS A 10 7.95 1.23 11.19
CA HIS A 10 7.53 2.35 12.03
C HIS A 10 6.48 3.22 11.33
N VAL A 11 5.23 3.12 11.79
CA VAL A 11 4.03 3.80 11.23
C VAL A 11 4.27 5.28 10.88
N HIS A 12 5.00 6.02 11.72
CA HIS A 12 5.27 7.46 11.52
C HIS A 12 6.18 7.75 10.32
N PHE A 13 7.14 6.88 10.04
CA PHE A 13 8.01 6.98 8.86
C PHE A 13 7.29 6.53 7.60
N ASP A 14 6.42 5.51 7.70
CA ASP A 14 5.67 4.99 6.56
C ASP A 14 4.77 6.07 5.94
N PHE A 15 4.15 6.90 6.77
CA PHE A 15 3.30 8.01 6.32
C PHE A 15 4.11 9.11 5.62
N GLN A 16 5.26 9.50 6.16
CA GLN A 16 6.13 10.50 5.51
C GLN A 16 6.59 10.04 4.13
N VAL A 17 7.05 8.78 4.03
CA VAL A 17 7.47 8.21 2.74
C VAL A 17 6.30 8.13 1.76
N TYR A 18 5.09 7.81 2.22
CA TYR A 18 3.90 7.83 1.37
C TYR A 18 3.55 9.24 0.89
N ALA A 19 3.63 10.25 1.76
CA ALA A 19 3.34 11.64 1.41
C ALA A 19 4.36 12.17 0.38
N GLU A 20 5.65 11.89 0.56
CA GLU A 20 6.67 12.20 -0.44
C GLU A 20 6.40 11.47 -1.75
N PHE A 21 6.00 10.20 -1.67
CA PHE A 21 5.65 9.43 -2.85
C PHE A 21 4.43 9.99 -3.59
N GLU A 22 3.40 10.50 -2.94
CA GLU A 22 2.27 11.11 -3.66
C GLU A 22 2.69 12.34 -4.47
N VAL A 23 3.61 13.16 -3.92
CA VAL A 23 4.13 14.34 -4.61
C VAL A 23 4.92 13.95 -5.87
N TYR A 24 5.84 12.99 -5.76
CA TYR A 24 6.67 12.57 -6.89
C TYR A 24 5.94 11.62 -7.84
N GLY A 25 5.21 10.65 -7.28
CA GLY A 25 4.46 9.62 -7.99
C GLY A 25 3.29 10.18 -8.78
N GLY A 26 2.60 11.21 -8.26
CA GLY A 26 1.55 11.90 -8.99
C GLY A 26 2.05 12.55 -10.29
N SER A 27 3.28 13.07 -10.29
CA SER A 27 3.91 13.63 -11.50
C SER A 27 4.31 12.57 -12.53
N LEU A 28 4.45 11.31 -12.09
CA LEU A 28 4.88 10.17 -12.90
C LEU A 28 3.72 9.24 -13.28
N ASN A 29 2.47 9.60 -12.97
CA ASN A 29 1.28 8.74 -13.08
C ASN A 29 1.43 7.39 -12.35
N LEU A 30 2.20 7.36 -11.26
CA LEU A 30 2.33 6.17 -10.42
C LEU A 30 1.26 6.18 -9.34
N THR A 31 0.68 5.01 -9.09
CA THR A 31 -0.38 4.83 -8.10
C THR A 31 0.16 4.19 -6.82
N GLY A 32 -0.17 4.81 -5.69
CA GLY A 32 0.25 4.38 -4.35
C GLY A 32 -0.92 3.92 -3.49
N CYS A 33 -0.68 2.97 -2.57
CA CYS A 33 -1.62 2.65 -1.50
C CYS A 33 -0.92 2.56 -0.16
N TYR A 34 -1.42 3.29 0.83
CA TYR A 34 -0.94 3.25 2.20
C TYR A 34 -1.77 2.29 3.06
N LEU A 35 -1.11 1.27 3.63
CA LEU A 35 -1.71 0.18 4.39
C LEU A 35 -1.37 0.31 5.88
N TYR A 36 -2.31 0.84 6.64
CA TYR A 36 -2.20 1.01 8.08
C TYR A 36 -3.43 0.48 8.81
N GLY A 37 -3.24 0.13 10.09
CA GLY A 37 -4.33 -0.24 11.00
C GLY A 37 -5.14 1.00 11.39
N GLY A 38 -6.47 0.89 11.35
CA GLY A 38 -7.39 1.99 11.66
C GLY A 38 -8.20 2.50 10.47
N ALA A 39 -7.79 2.21 9.23
CA ALA A 39 -8.55 2.54 8.03
C ALA A 39 -9.43 1.35 7.53
N PRO A 40 -10.53 1.63 6.80
CA PRO A 40 -11.47 0.62 6.33
C PRO A 40 -10.79 -0.40 5.42
N TYR A 41 -10.89 -1.67 5.79
CA TYR A 41 -10.26 -2.77 5.07
C TYR A 41 -10.70 -2.85 3.59
N HIS A 42 -12.00 -2.67 3.32
CA HIS A 42 -12.55 -2.77 1.97
C HIS A 42 -11.99 -1.73 1.00
N SER A 43 -11.69 -0.52 1.48
CA SER A 43 -11.10 0.55 0.67
C SER A 43 -9.68 0.18 0.22
N GLN A 44 -8.86 -0.30 1.15
CA GLN A 44 -7.48 -0.73 0.89
C GLN A 44 -7.45 -1.95 -0.06
N GLU A 45 -8.33 -2.92 0.16
CA GLU A 45 -8.44 -4.10 -0.71
C GLU A 45 -8.88 -3.73 -2.14
N THR A 46 -9.84 -2.80 -2.27
CA THR A 46 -10.31 -2.33 -3.58
C THR A 46 -9.21 -1.59 -4.34
N SER A 47 -8.44 -0.74 -3.67
CA SER A 47 -7.28 -0.06 -4.27
C SER A 47 -6.23 -1.06 -4.76
N LEU A 48 -5.95 -2.11 -3.99
CA LEU A 48 -5.04 -3.18 -4.42
C LEU A 48 -5.57 -4.00 -5.60
N LYS A 49 -6.87 -4.30 -5.63
CA LYS A 49 -7.50 -5.01 -6.75
C LYS A 49 -7.50 -4.19 -8.04
N ARG A 50 -7.58 -2.86 -7.95
CA ARG A 50 -7.48 -1.96 -9.11
C ARG A 50 -6.08 -1.94 -9.73
N GLY A 51 -5.08 -2.44 -9.01
CA GLY A 51 -3.68 -2.35 -9.40
C GLY A 51 -3.07 -1.09 -8.81
N VAL A 52 -1.99 -1.29 -8.05
CA VAL A 52 -1.16 -0.21 -7.51
C VAL A 52 0.28 -0.55 -7.76
N ASP A 53 1.05 0.44 -8.18
CA ASP A 53 2.47 0.30 -8.48
C ASP A 53 3.27 0.15 -7.18
N ILE A 54 2.88 0.92 -6.16
CA ILE A 54 3.57 0.97 -4.87
C ILE A 54 2.58 0.80 -3.73
N ALA A 55 2.89 -0.14 -2.83
CA ALA A 55 2.17 -0.31 -1.59
C ALA A 55 3.14 -0.11 -0.42
N ILE A 56 2.78 0.76 0.51
CA ILE A 56 3.56 1.11 1.69
C ILE A 56 2.75 0.73 2.91
N GLY A 57 3.37 0.08 3.90
CA GLY A 57 2.69 -0.21 5.15
C GLY A 57 3.45 -1.17 6.04
N THR A 58 2.82 -1.46 7.17
CA THR A 58 3.38 -2.38 8.16
C THR A 58 3.23 -3.83 7.72
N PRO A 59 4.23 -4.70 7.96
CA PRO A 59 4.24 -6.08 7.47
C PRO A 59 3.02 -6.88 7.94
N GLY A 60 2.57 -6.65 9.18
CA GLY A 60 1.36 -7.28 9.72
C GLY A 60 0.11 -6.98 8.89
N ARG A 61 -0.06 -5.73 8.44
CA ARG A 61 -1.21 -5.30 7.64
C ARG A 61 -1.09 -5.71 6.17
N ILE A 62 0.11 -5.63 5.60
CA ILE A 62 0.38 -6.08 4.23
C ILE A 62 0.10 -7.58 4.10
N LYS A 63 0.62 -8.39 5.03
CA LYS A 63 0.40 -9.84 5.02
C LYS A 63 -1.08 -10.16 5.17
N PHE A 64 -1.78 -9.45 6.05
CA PHE A 64 -3.23 -9.62 6.23
C PHE A 64 -4.00 -9.38 4.92
N ILE A 65 -3.73 -8.26 4.25
CA ILE A 65 -4.42 -7.88 3.02
C ILE A 65 -4.03 -8.74 1.82
N LYS A 66 -2.76 -9.16 1.70
CA LYS A 66 -2.35 -10.11 0.66
C LYS A 66 -2.96 -11.50 0.88
N VAL A 67 -3.04 -12.00 2.12
CA VAL A 67 -3.66 -13.29 2.43
C VAL A 67 -5.13 -13.32 2.04
N SER A 68 -5.86 -12.23 2.29
CA SER A 68 -7.26 -12.12 1.88
C SER A 68 -7.46 -11.94 0.38
N CYS A 69 -6.60 -11.17 -0.30
CA CYS A 69 -6.71 -10.98 -1.75
C CYS A 69 -6.27 -12.23 -2.53
N SER A 70 -5.31 -12.99 -1.99
CA SER A 70 -4.78 -14.24 -2.58
C SER A 70 -5.65 -15.47 -2.32
N ARG A 71 -6.69 -15.37 -1.48
CA ARG A 71 -7.62 -16.48 -1.17
C ARG A 71 -8.76 -16.65 -2.18
N ARG A 72 -8.71 -15.97 -3.33
CA ARG A 72 -9.49 -16.36 -4.52
C ARG A 72 -8.55 -17.03 -5.52
N GLY A 73 -8.33 -18.32 -5.30
CA GLY A 73 -8.05 -19.30 -6.36
C GLY A 73 -9.35 -20.04 -6.65
#